data_AF-A0A3B9A3D1-F1
#
_entry.id   AF-A0A3B9A3D1-F1
#
_cell.length_a   1.000
_cell.length_b   1.000
_cell.length_c   1.000
_cell.angle_alpha   90.00
_cell.angle_beta   90.00
_cell.angle_gamma   90.00
#
_symmetry.space_group_name_H-M   'P 1'
#
loop_
_entity.id
_entity.type
_entity.pdbx_description
1 polymer ?
#
loop_
_entity_poly.entity_id
_entity_poly.type
_entity_poly.pdbx_seq_one_letter_code
_entity_poly.pdbx_strand_id
1 'polypeptide(L)'
;MVNIFLLDIDGVLVKPGGYRTALHRTIAFFLQQLELPENFNLTEDEIGNFEAHGITSEWDMIPLTFASLFNQVLEGKHIQLDNLQEAIHWFRTTHPVCERPAYTEKIQEWLNLG
;
A
#
# COMPACT_ATOMS: atom_id res chain seq x y z
N MET A 1 -47.40 -18.23 -1.97
CA MET A 1 -46.38 -17.63 -1.07
C MET A 1 -45.05 -17.77 -1.78
N VAL A 2 -44.29 -16.68 -1.93
CA VAL A 2 -43.00 -16.70 -2.63
C VAL A 2 -41.90 -16.60 -1.57
N ASN A 3 -40.94 -17.51 -1.61
CA ASN A 3 -39.76 -17.46 -0.76
C ASN A 3 -38.66 -16.68 -1.49
N ILE A 4 -38.09 -15.68 -0.82
CA ILE A 4 -36.96 -14.89 -1.31
C ILE A 4 -35.75 -15.23 -0.46
N PHE A 5 -34.64 -15.56 -1.13
CA PHE A 5 -33.35 -15.77 -0.49
C PHE A 5 -32.43 -14.61 -0.85
N LEU A 6 -31.78 -14.02 0.16
CA LEU A 6 -30.78 -12.99 0.02
C LEU A 6 -29.43 -13.60 0.38
N LEU A 7 -28.49 -13.56 -0.57
CA LEU A 7 -27.17 -14.14 -0.43
C LEU A 7 -26.14 -13.06 -0.75
N ASP A 8 -25.16 -12.91 0.13
CA ASP A 8 -23.98 -12.09 -0.12
C ASP A 8 -23.05 -12.78 -1.14
N ILE A 9 -22.06 -12.07 -1.67
CA ILE A 9 -21.11 -12.59 -2.66
C ILE A 9 -19.84 -13.07 -1.96
N ASP A 10 -19.08 -12.14 -1.38
CA ASP A 10 -17.76 -12.41 -0.84
C ASP A 10 -17.85 -13.18 0.47
N GLY A 11 -17.18 -14.34 0.54
CA GLY A 11 -17.26 -15.24 1.70
C GLY A 11 -18.53 -16.09 1.76
N VAL A 12 -19.50 -15.89 0.85
CA VAL A 12 -20.72 -16.71 0.74
C VAL A 12 -20.76 -17.47 -0.58
N LEU A 13 -20.83 -16.77 -1.72
CA LEU A 13 -20.86 -17.39 -3.04
C LEU A 13 -19.44 -17.61 -3.60
N VAL A 14 -18.48 -16.76 -3.22
CA VAL A 14 -17.09 -16.82 -3.70
C VAL A 14 -16.07 -16.62 -2.58
N LYS A 15 -14.85 -17.12 -2.79
CA LYS A 15 -13.71 -16.85 -1.90
C LYS A 15 -12.98 -15.58 -2.37
N PRO A 16 -12.82 -14.55 -1.53
CA PRO A 16 -12.33 -13.24 -1.96
C PRO A 16 -10.79 -13.15 -2.05
N GLY A 17 -10.16 -13.91 -2.95
CA GLY A 17 -8.69 -13.89 -3.16
C GLY A 17 -8.19 -12.78 -4.09
N GLY A 18 -9.10 -12.14 -4.84
CA GLY A 18 -8.77 -11.13 -5.84
C GLY A 18 -8.16 -9.86 -5.25
N TYR A 19 -8.71 -9.38 -4.12
CA TYR A 19 -8.27 -8.14 -3.48
C TYR A 19 -6.82 -8.23 -2.97
N ARG A 20 -6.45 -9.31 -2.26
CA ARG A 20 -5.04 -9.50 -1.84
C ARG A 20 -4.09 -9.64 -3.03
N THR A 21 -4.50 -10.37 -4.06
CA THR A 21 -3.69 -10.53 -5.27
C THR A 21 -3.48 -9.17 -5.96
N ALA A 22 -4.51 -8.33 -6.05
CA ALA A 22 -4.43 -7.00 -6.63
C ALA A 22 -3.53 -6.07 -5.81
N LEU A 23 -3.65 -6.09 -4.48
CA LEU A 23 -2.79 -5.35 -3.57
C LEU A 23 -1.31 -5.67 -3.82
N HIS A 24 -0.91 -6.93 -3.69
CA HIS A 24 0.49 -7.33 -3.83
C HIS A 24 1.04 -7.02 -5.22
N ARG A 25 0.27 -7.31 -6.29
CA ARG A 25 0.72 -7.04 -7.66
C ARG A 25 0.87 -5.56 -7.96
N THR A 26 0.01 -4.72 -7.39
CA THR A 26 0.11 -3.27 -7.59
C THR A 26 1.33 -2.71 -6.88
N ILE A 27 1.60 -3.16 -5.65
CA ILE A 27 2.82 -2.78 -4.93
C ILE A 27 4.06 -3.27 -5.69
N ALA A 28 4.10 -4.56 -6.08
CA ALA A 28 5.21 -5.14 -6.85
C ALA A 28 5.48 -4.37 -8.15
N PHE A 29 4.41 -3.99 -8.87
CA PHE A 29 4.53 -3.19 -10.10
C PHE A 29 5.28 -1.87 -9.83
N PHE A 30 4.91 -1.12 -8.80
CA PHE A 30 5.57 0.15 -8.48
C PHE A 30 6.95 -0.03 -7.85
N LEU A 31 7.18 -1.07 -7.04
CA LEU A 31 8.53 -1.41 -6.56
C LEU A 31 9.48 -1.68 -7.72
N GLN A 32 9.05 -2.45 -8.72
CA GLN A 32 9.80 -2.65 -9.96
C GLN A 32 10.06 -1.33 -10.69
N GLN A 33 9.08 -0.43 -10.71
CA GLN A 33 9.29 0.89 -11.32
C GLN A 33 10.33 1.72 -10.55
N LEU A 34 10.44 1.55 -9.24
CA LEU A 34 11.43 2.24 -8.42
C LEU A 34 12.78 1.48 -8.29
N GLU A 35 12.93 0.34 -8.96
CA GLU A 35 14.11 -0.54 -8.84
C GLU A 35 14.37 -1.02 -7.40
N LEU A 36 13.29 -1.15 -6.62
CA LEU A 36 13.31 -1.65 -5.26
C LEU A 36 13.05 -3.16 -5.20
N PRO A 37 13.61 -3.86 -4.19
CA PRO A 37 13.44 -5.29 -4.06
C PRO A 37 12.03 -5.67 -3.58
N GLU A 38 11.57 -6.86 -3.98
CA GLU A 38 10.21 -7.36 -3.69
C GLU A 38 9.92 -7.49 -2.19
N ASN A 39 10.94 -7.63 -1.33
CA ASN A 39 10.74 -7.69 0.11
C ASN A 39 10.20 -6.38 0.70
N PHE A 40 10.16 -5.28 -0.06
CA PHE A 40 9.45 -4.05 0.32
C PHE A 40 7.93 -4.18 0.21
N ASN A 41 7.40 -5.25 -0.38
CA ASN A 41 5.97 -5.51 -0.40
C ASN A 41 5.43 -5.72 1.03
N LEU A 42 4.14 -5.50 1.21
CA LEU A 42 3.47 -5.75 2.49
C LEU A 42 3.47 -7.25 2.81
N THR A 43 3.59 -7.58 4.08
CA THR A 43 3.32 -8.94 4.58
C THR A 43 1.84 -9.09 4.93
N GLU A 44 1.35 -10.34 5.05
CA GLU A 44 -0.02 -10.60 5.53
C GLU A 44 -0.25 -10.04 6.94
N ASP A 45 0.77 -10.05 7.80
CA ASP A 45 0.67 -9.47 9.16
C ASP A 45 0.49 -7.94 9.10
N GLU A 46 1.19 -7.25 8.19
CA GLU A 46 1.04 -5.81 8.02
C GLU A 46 -0.32 -5.45 7.41
N ILE A 47 -0.80 -6.26 6.47
CA ILE A 47 -2.14 -6.12 5.91
C ILE A 47 -3.19 -6.30 7.01
N GLY A 48 -3.06 -7.35 7.82
CA GLY A 48 -3.93 -7.59 8.96
C GLY A 48 -3.89 -6.45 9.98
N ASN A 49 -2.73 -5.82 10.19
CA ASN A 49 -2.62 -4.63 11.03
C ASN A 49 -3.34 -3.42 10.42
N PHE A 50 -3.24 -3.16 9.12
CA PHE A 50 -4.05 -2.12 8.47
C PHE A 50 -5.55 -2.38 8.67
N GLU A 51 -5.99 -3.61 8.43
CA GLU A 51 -7.40 -4.01 8.57
C GLU A 51 -7.90 -3.85 10.02
N ALA A 52 -7.08 -4.24 11.01
CA ALA A 52 -7.40 -4.08 12.42
C ALA A 52 -7.58 -2.62 12.85
N HIS A 53 -6.99 -1.68 12.10
CA HIS A 53 -7.15 -0.23 12.29
C HIS A 53 -8.22 0.39 11.40
N GLY A 54 -9.05 -0.43 10.73
CA GLY A 54 -10.15 0.03 9.88
C GLY A 54 -9.74 0.42 8.45
N ILE A 55 -8.47 0.25 8.08
CA ILE A 55 -7.97 0.48 6.72
C ILE A 55 -8.10 -0.86 5.98
N THR A 56 -9.26 -1.11 5.37
CA THR A 56 -9.58 -2.41 4.74
C THR A 56 -9.45 -2.40 3.22
N SER A 57 -9.50 -1.22 2.60
CA SER A 57 -9.38 -1.04 1.15
C SER A 57 -7.92 -1.15 0.70
N GLU A 58 -7.66 -1.98 -0.31
CA GLU A 58 -6.35 -2.04 -0.96
C GLU A 58 -5.92 -0.67 -1.52
N TRP A 59 -6.88 0.15 -1.96
CA TRP A 59 -6.62 1.47 -2.53
C TRP A 59 -6.20 2.50 -1.50
N ASP A 60 -6.37 2.22 -0.20
CA ASP A 60 -5.81 3.02 0.89
C ASP A 60 -4.45 2.46 1.34
N MET A 61 -4.32 1.13 1.43
CA MET A 61 -3.07 0.47 1.82
C MET A 61 -1.92 0.76 0.84
N ILE A 62 -2.16 0.70 -0.48
CA ILE A 62 -1.17 0.96 -1.53
C ILE A 62 -0.52 2.35 -1.36
N PRO A 63 -1.27 3.47 -1.39
CA PRO A 63 -0.68 4.79 -1.26
C PRO A 63 -0.04 5.01 0.12
N LEU A 64 -0.57 4.47 1.21
CA LEU A 64 0.07 4.57 2.53
C LEU A 64 1.43 3.85 2.59
N THR A 65 1.55 2.73 1.88
CA THR A 65 2.81 1.99 1.74
C THR A 65 3.87 2.85 1.06
N PHE A 66 3.53 3.46 -0.09
CA PHE A 66 4.45 4.34 -0.82
C PHE A 66 4.68 5.68 -0.12
N ALA A 67 3.68 6.23 0.56
CA ALA A 67 3.84 7.45 1.36
C ALA A 67 4.87 7.24 2.48
N SER A 68 4.83 6.10 3.17
CA SER A 68 5.80 5.75 4.21
C SER A 68 7.23 5.67 3.65
N LEU A 69 7.36 5.04 2.48
CA LEU A 69 8.64 4.90 1.78
C LEU A 69 9.19 6.26 1.33
N PHE A 70 8.37 7.05 0.66
CA PHE A 70 8.78 8.37 0.18
C PHE A 70 9.03 9.35 1.31
N ASN A 71 8.31 9.26 2.42
CA ASN A 71 8.56 10.09 3.59
C ASN A 71 9.97 9.87 4.15
N GLN A 72 10.44 8.61 4.20
CA GLN A 72 11.82 8.31 4.61
C GLN A 72 12.85 8.86 3.61
N VAL A 73 12.61 8.68 2.31
CA VAL A 73 13.56 9.04 1.25
C VAL A 73 13.66 10.55 1.02
N LEU A 74 12.57 11.28 1.25
CA LEU A 74 12.45 12.72 1.03
C LEU A 74 12.64 13.52 2.32
N GLU A 75 12.84 12.88 3.46
CA GLU A 75 13.06 13.58 4.73
C GLU A 75 14.24 14.56 4.63
N GLY A 76 13.98 15.82 4.96
CA GLY A 76 14.97 16.91 4.88
C GLY A 76 15.34 17.36 3.46
N LYS A 77 14.69 16.84 2.42
CA LYS A 77 14.94 17.23 1.02
C LYS A 77 13.90 18.26 0.55
N HIS A 78 14.37 19.37 0.01
CA HIS A 78 13.52 20.34 -0.68
C HIS A 78 13.44 20.01 -2.17
N ILE A 79 12.59 19.04 -2.50
CA ILE A 79 12.37 18.56 -3.87
C ILE A 79 10.87 18.59 -4.14
N GLN A 80 10.50 19.05 -5.34
CA GLN A 80 9.15 18.96 -5.86
C GLN A 80 9.16 18.05 -7.08
N LEU A 81 8.27 17.08 -7.11
CA LEU A 81 8.08 16.10 -8.18
C LEU A 81 6.63 16.23 -8.62
N ASP A 82 6.39 16.79 -9.81
CA ASP A 82 5.05 17.24 -10.21
C ASP A 82 4.18 16.10 -10.73
N ASN A 83 4.79 14.95 -11.03
CA ASN A 83 4.10 13.77 -11.51
C ASN A 83 4.87 12.48 -11.16
N LEU A 84 4.18 11.36 -11.35
CA LEU A 84 4.72 10.03 -11.08
C LEU A 84 5.95 9.70 -11.93
N GLN A 85 5.99 10.13 -13.21
CA GLN A 85 7.11 9.85 -14.10
C GLN A 85 8.39 10.53 -13.61
N GLU A 86 8.29 11.79 -13.16
CA GLU A 86 9.39 12.52 -12.53
C GLU A 86 9.85 11.84 -11.24
N ALA A 87 8.91 11.40 -10.39
CA ALA A 87 9.26 10.70 -9.15
C ALA A 87 10.01 9.39 -9.41
N ILE A 88 9.54 8.58 -10.37
CA ILE A 88 10.22 7.34 -10.78
C ILE A 88 11.61 7.65 -11.35
N HIS A 89 11.70 8.64 -12.24
CA HIS A 89 12.98 9.04 -12.85
C HIS A 89 13.97 9.51 -11.79
N TRP A 90 13.53 10.34 -10.84
CA TRP A 90 14.37 10.81 -9.75
C TRP A 90 14.86 9.66 -8.87
N PHE A 91 13.98 8.72 -8.52
CA PHE A 91 14.34 7.57 -7.69
C PHE A 91 15.39 6.69 -8.36
N ARG A 92 15.20 6.37 -9.65
CA ARG A 92 16.15 5.56 -10.45
C ARG A 92 17.47 6.26 -10.74
N THR A 93 17.50 7.58 -10.83
CA THR A 93 18.75 8.31 -11.13
C THR A 93 19.57 8.55 -9.88
N THR A 94 18.91 8.89 -8.78
CA THR A 94 19.59 9.26 -7.54
C THR A 94 19.90 8.07 -6.63
N HIS A 95 19.22 6.94 -6.82
CA HIS A 95 19.34 5.74 -5.98
C HIS A 95 19.37 6.10 -4.49
N PRO A 96 18.34 6.79 -3.98
CA PRO A 96 18.36 7.26 -2.61
C PRO A 96 18.48 6.07 -1.67
N VAL A 97 19.26 6.23 -0.60
CA VAL A 97 19.32 5.21 0.46
C VAL A 97 17.93 5.05 1.05
N CYS A 98 17.39 3.84 0.94
CA CYS A 98 16.05 3.50 1.40
C CYS A 98 16.12 2.14 2.10
N GLU A 99 15.58 2.08 3.31
CA GLU A 99 15.34 0.83 4.00
C GLU A 99 13.86 0.48 3.87
N ARG A 100 13.49 -0.77 4.13
CA ARG A 100 12.08 -1.17 4.14
C ARG A 100 11.39 -0.50 5.35
N PRO A 101 10.40 0.38 5.15
CA PRO A 101 9.72 1.02 6.26
C PRO A 101 8.98 0.00 7.13
N ALA A 102 8.83 0.32 8.42
CA ALA A 102 7.88 -0.36 9.28
C ALA A 102 6.48 0.22 9.03
N TYR A 103 5.82 -0.28 7.98
CA TYR A 103 4.62 0.34 7.38
C TYR A 103 3.45 0.59 8.33
N THR A 104 3.37 -0.16 9.43
CA THR A 104 2.22 -0.14 10.34
C THR A 104 2.51 0.54 11.67
N GLU A 105 3.76 0.94 11.95
CA GLU A 105 4.14 1.53 13.24
C GLU A 105 3.45 2.88 13.53
N LYS A 106 3.20 3.68 12.48
CA LYS A 106 2.66 5.04 12.62
C LYS A 106 1.16 5.16 12.36
N ILE A 107 0.44 4.05 12.18
CA ILE A 107 -1.00 4.08 11.84
C ILE A 107 -1.81 4.88 12.88
N GLN A 108 -1.53 4.67 14.17
CA GLN A 108 -2.20 5.41 15.24
C GLN A 108 -1.95 6.92 15.15
N GLU A 109 -0.73 7.34 14.80
CA GLU A 109 -0.43 8.76 14.60
C GLU A 109 -1.22 9.32 13.42
N TRP A 110 -1.30 8.59 12.30
CA TRP A 110 -2.04 9.02 11.11
C TRP A 110 -3.54 9.17 11.35
N LEU A 111 -4.15 8.22 12.07
CA LEU A 111 -5.59 8.25 12.35
C LEU A 111 -5.99 9.37 13.32
N ASN A 112 -5.06 9.82 14.18
CA ASN A 112 -5.29 10.93 15.12
C ASN A 112 -5.11 12.32 14.48
N LEU A 113 -4.71 12.41 13.21
CA LEU A 113 -4.60 13.68 12.46
C LEU A 113 -5.95 14.13 11.84
N GLY A 114 -7.00 13.31 11.98
CA GLY A 114 -8.35 13.57 11.44
C GLY A 114 -9.30 14.26 12.41
#